data_AF-A0A7Y5GQN5-F1
#
_entry.id   AF-A0A7Y5GQN5-F1
#
_cell.length_a   1.000
_cell.length_b   1.000
_cell.length_c   1.000
_cell.angle_alpha   90.00
_cell.angle_beta   90.00
_cell.angle_gamma   90.00
#
_symmetry.space_group_name_H-M   'P 1'
#
loop_
_entity.id
_entity.type
_entity.pdbx_description
1 polymer ?
#
loop_
_entity_poly.entity_id
_entity_poly.type
_entity_poly.pdbx_seq_one_letter_code
_entity_poly.pdbx_strand_id
1 'polypeptide(L)' 'LSYLAYFWSSTEYSSTRARSIDLYYSNAYISFDYYYEEYGFSVRCVKD' A
#
# COMPACT_ATOMS: atom_id res chain seq x y z
N LEU A 1 12.77 -12.91 8.89
CA LEU A 1 12.04 -11.64 8.68
C LEU A 1 10.83 -11.92 7.80
N SER A 2 9.68 -11.31 8.08
CA SER A 2 8.58 -11.25 7.12
C SER A 2 8.93 -10.22 6.05
N TYR A 3 8.79 -10.57 4.77
CA TYR A 3 9.02 -9.65 3.66
C TYR A 3 7.68 -9.07 3.21
N LEU A 4 7.45 -7.79 3.52
CA LEU A 4 6.29 -7.01 3.11
C LEU A 4 6.68 -6.03 2.00
N ALA A 5 5.80 -5.87 1.02
CA ALA A 5 5.88 -4.81 0.02
C ALA A 5 4.69 -3.86 0.18
N TYR A 6 4.96 -2.56 0.18
CA TYR A 6 3.95 -1.50 0.33
C TYR A 6 3.79 -0.74 -0.97
N PHE A 7 2.54 -0.53 -1.38
CA PHE A 7 2.20 0.29 -2.53
C PHE A 7 1.12 1.30 -2.17
N TRP A 8 1.17 2.49 -2.74
CA TRP A 8 0.04 3.40 -2.65
C TRP A 8 -1.12 2.91 -3.52
N SER A 9 -2.35 3.07 -3.02
CA SER A 9 -3.56 3.04 -3.82
C SER A 9 -3.93 4.44 -4.30
N SER A 10 -4.94 4.55 -5.15
CA SER A 10 -5.51 5.83 -5.59
C SER A 10 -6.49 6.47 -4.59
N THR A 11 -6.65 5.89 -3.40
CA THR A 11 -7.60 6.38 -2.38
C THR A 11 -6.90 7.25 -1.35
N GLU A 12 -7.30 8.52 -1.27
CA GLU A 12 -6.95 9.43 -0.18
C GLU A 12 -7.82 9.12 1.06
N TYR A 13 -7.24 9.21 2.25
CA TYR A 13 -7.97 9.06 3.52
C TYR A 13 -8.17 10.41 4.22
N SER A 14 -7.13 11.24 4.25
CA SER A 14 -7.17 12.62 4.75
C SER A 14 -6.08 13.44 4.06
N SER A 15 -6.03 14.75 4.31
CA SER A 15 -5.04 15.69 3.72
C SER A 15 -3.56 15.42 4.04
N THR A 16 -3.27 14.32 4.73
CA THR A 16 -1.91 13.90 5.13
C THR A 16 -1.73 12.38 5.03
N ARG A 17 -2.78 11.62 4.70
CA ARG A 17 -2.77 10.16 4.74
C ARG A 17 -3.46 9.59 3.51
N ALA A 18 -2.81 8.63 2.89
CA ALA A 18 -3.33 7.86 1.78
C ALA A 18 -3.44 6.38 2.14
N ARG A 19 -4.30 5.66 1.43
CA ARG A 19 -4.48 4.23 1.60
C ARG A 19 -3.37 3.45 0.90
N SER A 20 -2.72 2.55 1.62
CA SER A 20 -1.72 1.61 1.09
C SER A 20 -2.30 0.21 0.84
N ILE A 21 -1.55 -0.57 0.07
CA ILE A 21 -1.73 -1.98 -0.17
C ILE A 21 -0.47 -2.70 0.33
N ASP A 22 -0.66 -3.66 1.21
CA ASP A 22 0.41 -4.41 1.85
C ASP A 22 0.37 -5.85 1.35
N LEU A 23 1.46 -6.29 0.73
CA LEU A 23 1.58 -7.62 0.14
C LEU A 23 2.58 -8.46 0.93
N TYR A 24 2.12 -9.61 1.39
CA TYR A 24 2.96 -10.58 2.08
C TYR A 24 3.64 -11.52 1.08
N TYR A 25 4.96 -11.70 1.23
CA TYR A 25 5.68 -12.67 0.40
C TYR A 25 5.13 -14.11 0.51
N SER A 26 4.73 -14.53 1.71
CA SER A 26 4.32 -15.93 1.98
C SER A 26 2.82 -16.17 1.95
N ASN A 27 2.00 -15.17 1.61
CA ASN A 27 0.54 -15.29 1.62
C ASN A 27 -0.06 -14.45 0.49
N ALA A 28 -1.06 -15.00 -0.21
CA ALA A 28 -1.82 -14.30 -1.25
C ALA A 28 -2.82 -13.28 -0.68
N TYR A 29 -2.94 -13.17 0.65
CA TYR A 29 -3.78 -12.16 1.29
C TYR A 29 -3.25 -10.75 1.05
N ILE A 30 -4.17 -9.85 0.69
CA ILE A 30 -3.91 -8.42 0.51
C ILE A 30 -4.47 -7.70 1.74
N SER A 31 -3.64 -6.92 2.41
CA SER A 31 -4.07 -6.01 3.47
C SER A 31 -4.09 -4.57 2.97
N PHE A 32 -4.92 -3.74 3.60
CA PHE A 32 -5.00 -2.31 3.33
C PHE A 32 -4.84 -1.55 4.64
N ASP A 33 -4.05 -0.49 4.61
CA ASP A 33 -3.86 0.41 5.76
C ASP A 33 -3.84 1.87 5.28
N TYR A 34 -3.66 2.82 6.20
CA TYR A 34 -3.55 4.24 5.93
C TYR A 34 -2.23 4.78 6.48
N TYR A 35 -1.34 5.21 5.59
CA TYR A 35 -0.05 5.78 5.97
C TYR A 35 0.06 7.24 5.58
N TYR A 36 0.99 7.95 6.22
CA TYR A 36 1.29 9.33 5.84
C TYR A 36 1.87 9.38 4.44
N GLU A 37 1.39 10.31 3.62
CA GLU A 37 1.81 10.45 2.22
C GLU A 37 3.34 10.65 2.09
N GLU A 38 3.96 11.25 3.10
CA GLU A 38 5.41 11.48 3.20
C GLU A 38 6.25 10.20 3.22
N TYR A 39 5.65 9.02 3.46
CA TYR A 39 6.36 7.74 3.42
C TYR A 39 6.78 7.36 1.99
N GLY A 40 6.19 7.97 0.97
CA GLY A 40 6.68 7.87 -0.40
C GLY A 40 6.71 6.45 -0.99
N PHE A 41 5.72 5.61 -0.66
CA PHE A 41 5.61 4.27 -1.26
C PHE A 41 5.50 4.32 -2.79
N SER A 42 5.90 3.22 -3.43
CA SER A 42 5.78 3.09 -4.89
C SER A 42 4.33 2.94 -5.33
N VAL A 43 4.00 3.39 -6.54
CA VAL A 43 2.71 3.11 -7.21
C VAL A 43 2.92 2.03 -8.26
N ARG A 44 1.96 1.12 -8.43
CA ARG A 44 1.95 0.14 -9.53
C ARG A 44 0.61 0.20 -10.26
N CYS A 45 0.64 0.13 -11.58
CA CYS A 45 -0.58 0.00 -12.38
C CYS A 45 -1.05 -1.46 -12.34
N VAL A 46 -2.35 -1.66 -12.13
CA VAL A 46 -3.00 -2.96 -12.28
C VAL A 46 -3.71 -2.98 -13.63
N LYS A 47 -3.62 -4.11 -14.33
CA LYS A 47 -4.31 -4.37 -15.58
C LYS A 47 -5.28 -5.53 -15.36
N ASP A 48 -6.46 -5.43 -15.97
CA ASP A 48 -7.42 -6.53 -16.16
C ASP A 48 -7.12 -7.28 -17.48
#